data_AF-Q9NAN7-F1
#
_entry.id   AF-Q9NAN7-F1
#
_cell.length_a   1.000
_cell.length_b   1.000
_cell.length_c   1.000
_cell.angle_alpha   90.00
_cell.angle_beta   90.00
_cell.angle_gamma   90.00
#
_symmetry.space_group_name_H-M   'P 1'
#
loop_
_entity.id
_entity.type
_entity.pdbx_description
1 polymer ?
#
loop_
_entity_poly.entity_id
_entity_poly.type
_entity_poly.pdbx_seq_one_letter_code
_entity_poly.pdbx_strand_id
1 'polypeptide(L)'
;MSLREHAPRISKNFLNVSGTPTVTSISSTVAASTYPATPGCNKRIIGYYFATQTSVITSDQVSNLTHAVFAFVNITSDGQLQIDGDLAKNRFTNLIEIAKQQTPQVKVMISIGGNDNSNNFKPVLSSPDRKKLFINSTVSFLQTYDIDGV
;
A
#
# COMPACT_ATOMS: atom_id res chain seq x y z
N MET A 1 -31.77 -31.50 -25.93
CA MET A 1 -31.98 -30.20 -26.61
C MET A 1 -30.60 -29.67 -26.98
N SER A 2 -30.00 -30.12 -28.07
CA SER A 2 -30.07 -29.56 -29.44
C SER A 2 -29.71 -28.05 -29.41
N LEU A 3 -28.61 -27.57 -30.00
CA LEU A 3 -28.20 -27.75 -31.39
C LEU A 3 -26.67 -27.75 -31.58
N ARG A 4 -26.22 -28.57 -32.54
CA ARG A 4 -24.90 -28.59 -33.19
C ARG A 4 -24.86 -27.55 -34.33
N GLU A 5 -23.69 -26.97 -34.59
CA GLU A 5 -23.20 -26.54 -35.92
C GLU A 5 -21.66 -26.46 -35.83
N HIS A 6 -20.87 -27.41 -36.36
CA HIS A 6 -20.39 -27.64 -37.74
C HIS A 6 -19.48 -26.55 -38.35
N ALA A 7 -18.22 -26.97 -38.60
CA ALA A 7 -17.07 -26.23 -39.15
C ALA A 7 -17.16 -26.00 -40.68
N PRO A 8 -16.16 -25.35 -41.33
CA PRO A 8 -15.01 -26.13 -41.81
C PRO A 8 -13.63 -25.44 -41.81
N ARG A 9 -12.59 -26.29 -41.83
CA ARG A 9 -11.17 -25.99 -42.03
C ARG A 9 -10.91 -25.39 -43.41
N ILE A 10 -9.99 -24.41 -43.47
CA ILE A 10 -9.32 -23.98 -44.71
C ILE A 10 -7.85 -24.39 -44.60
N SER A 11 -7.41 -25.31 -45.44
CA SER A 11 -5.99 -25.58 -45.71
C SER A 11 -5.55 -24.79 -46.95
N LYS A 12 -4.39 -24.15 -46.89
CA LYS A 12 -3.64 -23.76 -48.09
C LYS A 12 -2.21 -24.26 -47.96
N ASN A 13 -1.89 -25.25 -48.80
CA ASN A 13 -0.53 -25.62 -49.20
C ASN A 13 0.19 -24.38 -49.72
N PHE A 14 1.53 -24.34 -49.64
CA PHE A 14 2.40 -24.25 -50.82
C PHE A 14 3.89 -24.23 -50.45
N LEU A 15 4.63 -25.12 -51.13
CA LEU A 15 6.06 -25.13 -51.46
C LEU A 15 7.08 -25.61 -50.40
N ASN A 16 7.45 -26.88 -50.56
CA ASN A 16 8.69 -27.48 -50.08
C ASN A 16 9.83 -27.02 -51.01
N VAL A 17 10.79 -26.25 -50.50
CA VAL A 17 12.07 -26.00 -51.18
C VAL A 17 13.16 -26.60 -50.31
N SER A 18 13.64 -27.77 -50.72
CA SER A 18 14.82 -28.43 -50.16
C SER A 18 16.07 -27.85 -50.81
N GLY A 19 16.73 -26.94 -50.10
CA GLY A 19 18.07 -26.46 -50.45
C GLY A 19 18.72 -25.93 -49.18
N THR A 20 19.71 -26.63 -48.68
CA THR A 20 20.50 -26.26 -47.49
C THR A 20 21.43 -25.09 -47.80
N PRO A 21 21.29 -23.91 -47.17
CA PRO A 21 22.40 -22.98 -47.07
C PRO A 21 23.13 -23.24 -45.75
N THR A 22 24.41 -23.56 -45.85
CA THR A 22 25.36 -23.60 -44.74
C THR A 22 25.39 -22.21 -44.09
N VAL A 23 24.75 -22.04 -42.94
CA VAL A 23 24.86 -20.80 -42.16
C VAL A 23 26.03 -20.96 -41.21
N THR A 24 27.15 -20.36 -41.59
CA THR A 24 28.31 -20.13 -40.71
C THR A 24 27.83 -19.35 -39.49
N SER A 25 27.85 -19.98 -38.31
CA SER A 25 27.54 -19.33 -37.04
C SER A 25 28.65 -18.32 -36.72
N ILE A 26 28.41 -17.04 -37.01
CA ILE A 26 29.23 -15.95 -36.50
C ILE A 26 28.84 -15.78 -35.03
N SER A 27 29.67 -16.33 -34.15
CA SER A 27 29.51 -16.18 -32.70
C SER A 27 29.92 -14.76 -32.33
N SER A 28 28.97 -13.82 -32.42
CA SER A 28 29.15 -12.45 -31.93
C SER A 28 29.07 -12.47 -30.40
N THR A 29 30.22 -12.37 -29.75
CA THR A 29 30.32 -12.02 -28.33
C THR A 29 29.82 -10.60 -28.15
N VAL A 30 28.53 -10.43 -27.90
CA VAL A 30 28.00 -9.18 -27.34
C VAL A 30 28.48 -9.15 -25.90
N ALA A 31 29.47 -8.30 -25.61
CA ALA A 31 29.79 -7.95 -24.24
C ALA A 31 28.50 -7.46 -23.58
N ALA A 32 27.97 -8.26 -22.66
CA ALA A 32 26.85 -7.85 -21.82
C ALA A 32 27.31 -6.61 -21.05
N SER A 33 26.81 -5.44 -21.44
CA SER A 33 27.00 -4.24 -20.66
C SER A 33 26.23 -4.44 -19.36
N THR A 34 26.95 -4.75 -18.29
CA THR A 34 26.44 -4.70 -16.93
C THR A 34 26.17 -3.22 -16.63
N TYR A 35 24.99 -2.73 -16.96
CA TYR A 35 24.52 -1.49 -16.35
C TYR A 35 24.44 -1.73 -14.84
N PRO A 36 25.06 -0.89 -14.00
CA PRO A 36 24.85 -0.99 -12.56
C PRO A 36 23.34 -0.91 -12.34
N ALA A 37 22.81 -1.87 -11.58
CA ALA A 37 21.42 -1.85 -11.14
C ALA A 37 21.12 -0.43 -10.64
N THR A 38 20.10 0.20 -11.20
CA THR A 38 19.66 1.54 -10.79
C THR A 38 19.54 1.50 -9.26
N PRO A 39 20.19 2.41 -8.51
CA PRO A 39 20.00 2.48 -7.06
C PRO A 39 18.50 2.48 -6.82
N GLY A 40 18.00 1.46 -6.10
CA GLY A 40 16.57 1.20 -5.97
C GLY A 40 15.84 2.50 -5.68
N CYS A 41 14.88 2.86 -6.55
CA CYS A 41 14.15 4.12 -6.45
C CYS A 41 13.30 4.11 -5.18
N ASN A 42 13.89 4.51 -4.05
CA ASN A 42 13.28 4.46 -2.72
C ASN A 42 12.42 5.71 -2.45
N LYS A 43 11.66 6.17 -3.46
CA LYS A 43 10.74 7.30 -3.29
C LYS A 43 9.59 6.87 -2.38
N ARG A 44 9.23 7.75 -1.45
CA ARG A 44 8.03 7.57 -0.61
C ARG A 44 6.86 8.28 -1.26
N ILE A 45 5.79 7.53 -1.52
CA ILE A 45 4.48 8.04 -1.87
C ILE A 45 3.59 7.88 -0.62
N ILE A 46 3.12 8.99 -0.06
CA ILE A 46 2.39 9.02 1.21
C ILE A 46 0.98 9.55 0.95
N GLY A 47 -0.03 8.76 1.30
CA GLY A 47 -1.44 9.15 1.20
C GLY A 47 -2.07 9.31 2.57
N TYR A 48 -2.89 10.35 2.74
CA TYR A 48 -3.69 10.54 3.95
C TYR A 48 -5.13 10.06 3.71
N TYR A 49 -5.66 9.27 4.63
CA TYR A 49 -7.03 8.78 4.63
C TYR A 49 -7.76 9.25 5.87
N PHE A 50 -8.79 10.08 5.67
CA PHE A 50 -9.41 10.80 6.76
C PHE A 50 -10.55 9.97 7.39
N ALA A 51 -10.62 9.92 8.72
CA ALA A 51 -11.68 9.27 9.48
C ALA A 51 -13.09 9.74 9.08
N THR A 52 -13.19 11.01 8.64
CA THR A 52 -14.43 11.69 8.24
C THR A 52 -14.74 11.60 6.75
N GLN A 53 -13.87 11.03 5.93
CA GLN A 53 -14.14 10.88 4.49
C GLN A 53 -15.35 9.96 4.26
N THR A 54 -16.11 10.25 3.20
CA THR A 54 -17.28 9.45 2.80
C THR A 54 -16.90 8.35 1.80
N SER A 55 -15.94 8.60 0.92
CA SER A 55 -15.45 7.61 -0.04
C SER A 55 -14.74 6.46 0.66
N VAL A 56 -14.99 5.23 0.23
CA VAL A 56 -14.27 4.04 0.69
C VAL A 56 -12.93 3.98 -0.04
N ILE A 57 -11.84 3.72 0.69
CA ILE A 57 -10.52 3.53 0.09
C ILE A 57 -10.44 2.19 -0.64
N THR A 58 -9.83 2.16 -1.83
CA THR A 58 -9.72 0.96 -2.66
C THR A 58 -8.32 0.35 -2.63
N SER A 59 -8.21 -0.94 -2.96
CA SER A 59 -6.90 -1.61 -3.10
C SER A 59 -6.02 -0.92 -4.15
N ASP A 60 -6.58 -0.53 -5.30
CA ASP A 60 -5.83 0.15 -6.36
C ASP A 60 -5.28 1.52 -5.92
N GLN A 61 -5.99 2.24 -5.03
CA GLN A 61 -5.46 3.48 -4.46
C GLN A 61 -4.29 3.20 -3.52
N VAL A 62 -4.42 2.19 -2.66
CA VAL A 62 -3.38 1.84 -1.68
C VAL A 62 -2.15 1.24 -2.36
N SER A 63 -2.30 0.44 -3.42
CA SER A 63 -1.19 -0.22 -4.13
C SER A 63 -0.19 0.76 -4.77
N ASN A 64 -0.59 2.02 -4.95
CA ASN A 64 0.27 3.09 -5.46
C ASN A 64 1.03 3.84 -4.35
N LEU A 65 0.80 3.51 -3.08
CA LEU A 65 1.44 4.14 -1.94
C LEU A 65 2.63 3.32 -1.45
N THR A 66 3.50 4.00 -0.71
CA THR A 66 4.50 3.35 0.15
C THR A 66 4.10 3.43 1.62
N HIS A 67 3.37 4.48 1.98
CA HIS A 67 2.85 4.72 3.33
C HIS A 67 1.42 5.26 3.22
N ALA A 68 0.52 4.73 4.03
CA ALA A 68 -0.84 5.23 4.20
C ALA A 68 -1.00 5.73 5.64
N VAL A 69 -1.46 6.97 5.79
CA VAL A 69 -1.62 7.63 7.10
C VAL A 69 -3.10 7.81 7.40
N PHE A 70 -3.59 7.20 8.46
CA PHE A 70 -4.96 7.41 8.95
C PHE A 70 -5.03 8.70 9.77
N ALA A 71 -5.89 9.64 9.35
CA ALA A 71 -6.03 10.97 9.95
C ALA A 71 -7.46 11.21 10.45
N PHE A 72 -7.75 11.48 11.71
CA PHE A 72 -6.83 11.61 12.82
C PHE A 72 -7.27 10.68 13.95
N VAL A 73 -6.28 10.19 14.70
CA VAL A 73 -6.47 9.60 16.02
C VAL A 73 -6.53 10.74 17.03
N ASN A 74 -7.43 10.64 18.00
CA ASN A 74 -7.68 11.68 18.99
C ASN A 74 -6.87 11.43 20.26
N ILE A 75 -6.51 12.50 20.96
CA ILE A 75 -5.92 12.44 22.30
C ILE A 75 -7.01 12.78 23.31
N THR A 76 -7.27 11.91 24.28
CA THR A 76 -8.18 12.21 25.40
C THR A 76 -7.57 13.23 26.36
N SER A 77 -8.37 13.85 27.22
CA SER A 77 -7.89 14.89 28.15
C SER A 77 -6.82 14.42 29.17
N ASP A 78 -6.80 13.11 29.46
CA ASP A 78 -5.81 12.42 30.31
C ASP A 78 -4.58 11.95 29.52
N GLY A 79 -4.67 11.90 28.18
CA GLY A 79 -3.53 11.64 27.29
C GLY A 79 -3.59 10.35 26.50
N GLN A 80 -4.65 9.56 26.53
CA GLN A 80 -4.75 8.32 25.76
C GLN A 80 -5.11 8.57 24.30
N LEU A 81 -4.67 7.68 23.40
CA LEU A 81 -5.11 7.64 22.02
C LEU A 81 -6.44 6.91 21.88
N GLN A 82 -7.36 7.48 21.11
CA GLN A 82 -8.62 6.83 20.75
C GLN A 82 -9.05 7.15 19.32
N ILE A 83 -9.77 6.22 18.70
CA ILE A 83 -10.51 6.44 17.46
C ILE A 83 -11.99 6.56 17.82
N ASP A 84 -12.60 7.67 17.44
CA ASP A 84 -13.96 7.98 17.83
C ASP A 84 -14.99 7.47 16.82
N GLY A 85 -15.85 6.57 17.27
CA GLY A 85 -16.98 6.03 16.52
C GLY A 85 -16.65 4.84 15.63
N ASP A 86 -17.63 3.96 15.46
CA ASP A 86 -17.49 2.70 14.72
C ASP A 86 -17.11 2.92 13.25
N LEU A 87 -17.61 3.99 12.62
CA LEU A 87 -17.27 4.32 11.24
C LEU A 87 -15.75 4.57 11.09
N ALA A 88 -15.16 5.39 11.96
CA ALA A 88 -13.74 5.70 11.92
C ALA A 88 -12.91 4.45 12.22
N LYS A 89 -13.32 3.65 13.22
CA LYS A 89 -12.65 2.39 13.57
C LYS A 89 -12.68 1.40 12.40
N ASN A 90 -13.83 1.19 11.78
CA ASN A 90 -13.99 0.31 10.62
C ASN A 90 -13.17 0.80 9.41
N ARG A 91 -13.08 2.11 9.19
CA ARG A 91 -12.22 2.68 8.14
C ARG A 91 -10.75 2.41 8.41
N PHE A 92 -10.31 2.59 9.65
CA PHE A 92 -8.93 2.35 10.03
C PHE A 92 -8.56 0.87 9.89
N THR A 93 -9.38 -0.05 10.40
CA THR A 93 -9.11 -1.49 10.27
C THR A 93 -9.16 -1.96 8.82
N ASN A 94 -10.09 -1.45 8.01
CA ASN A 94 -10.13 -1.72 6.56
C ASN A 94 -8.88 -1.21 5.83
N LEU A 95 -8.33 -0.05 6.21
CA LEU A 95 -7.06 0.43 5.66
C LEU A 95 -5.91 -0.53 5.99
N ILE A 96 -5.83 -1.01 7.24
CA ILE A 96 -4.82 -2.00 7.67
C ILE A 96 -4.94 -3.28 6.84
N GLU A 97 -6.16 -3.82 6.71
CA GLU A 97 -6.41 -5.04 5.94
C GLU A 97 -5.99 -4.89 4.48
N ILE A 98 -6.39 -3.81 3.81
CA ILE A 98 -6.00 -3.55 2.41
C ILE A 98 -4.49 -3.40 2.29
N ALA A 99 -3.84 -2.63 3.16
CA ALA A 99 -2.40 -2.39 3.12
C ALA A 99 -1.59 -3.69 3.31
N LYS A 100 -2.06 -4.60 4.18
CA LYS A 100 -1.44 -5.92 4.42
C LYS A 100 -1.50 -6.85 3.20
N GLN A 101 -2.44 -6.64 2.28
CA GLN A 101 -2.56 -7.43 1.04
C GLN A 101 -1.69 -6.92 -0.11
N GLN A 102 -1.03 -5.76 0.03
CA GLN A 102 -0.23 -5.19 -1.05
C GLN A 102 1.15 -5.83 -1.17
N THR A 103 1.74 -5.77 -2.37
CA THR A 103 3.12 -6.19 -2.65
C THR A 103 3.87 -5.11 -3.46
N PRO A 104 4.95 -4.51 -2.92
CA PRO A 104 5.42 -4.62 -1.54
C PRO A 104 4.35 -4.13 -0.55
N GLN A 105 4.41 -4.63 0.69
CA GLN A 105 3.47 -4.24 1.73
C GLN A 105 3.53 -2.74 1.96
N VAL A 106 2.36 -2.10 1.98
CA VAL A 106 2.23 -0.66 2.26
C VAL A 106 2.27 -0.46 3.77
N LYS A 107 3.09 0.48 4.22
CA LYS A 107 3.18 0.81 5.65
C LYS A 107 1.97 1.59 6.10
N VAL A 108 1.40 1.25 7.25
CA VAL A 108 0.27 1.98 7.84
C VAL A 108 0.76 2.80 9.01
N MET A 109 0.39 4.08 9.03
CA MET A 109 0.70 5.00 10.13
C MET A 109 -0.57 5.71 10.59
N ILE A 110 -0.53 6.32 11.76
CA ILE A 110 -1.58 7.23 12.23
C ILE A 110 -1.06 8.67 12.22
N SER A 111 -1.98 9.63 12.12
CA SER A 111 -1.70 11.03 12.42
C SER A 111 -2.53 11.44 13.62
N ILE A 112 -1.91 12.13 14.57
CA ILE A 112 -2.56 12.64 15.77
C ILE A 112 -2.63 14.16 15.67
N GLY A 113 -3.78 14.76 15.97
CA GLY A 113 -4.00 16.20 15.83
C GLY A 113 -4.79 16.56 14.59
N GLY A 114 -4.38 17.62 13.88
CA GLY A 114 -5.17 18.25 12.82
C GLY A 114 -5.90 19.51 13.32
N ASN A 115 -6.49 20.25 12.38
CA ASN A 115 -7.02 21.61 12.62
C ASN A 115 -7.94 21.69 13.84
N ASP A 116 -8.84 20.71 14.00
CA ASP A 116 -9.88 20.70 15.04
C ASP A 116 -9.70 19.59 16.11
N ASN A 117 -8.54 18.92 16.12
CA ASN A 117 -8.26 17.79 17.03
C ASN A 117 -6.96 18.01 17.85
N SER A 118 -6.63 19.27 18.13
CA SER A 118 -5.38 19.64 18.82
C SER A 118 -5.56 20.17 20.25
N ASN A 119 -6.80 20.27 20.73
CA ASN A 119 -7.13 20.94 22.01
C ASN A 119 -6.45 20.30 23.25
N ASN A 120 -6.24 18.98 23.23
CA ASN A 120 -5.67 18.25 24.36
C ASN A 120 -4.13 18.21 24.36
N PHE A 121 -3.44 18.58 23.28
CA PHE A 121 -1.97 18.49 23.20
C PHE A 121 -1.28 19.28 24.31
N LYS A 122 -1.62 20.57 24.44
CA LYS A 122 -0.99 21.43 25.46
C LYS A 122 -1.18 20.89 26.89
N PRO A 123 -2.41 20.68 27.40
CA PRO A 123 -2.59 20.20 28.76
C PRO A 123 -1.98 18.81 29.01
N VAL A 124 -2.02 17.90 28.04
CA VAL A 124 -1.40 16.56 28.15
C VAL A 124 0.13 16.67 28.20
N LEU A 125 0.74 17.45 27.32
CA LEU A 125 2.21 17.58 27.25
C LEU A 125 2.79 18.46 28.37
N SER A 126 1.99 19.29 29.04
CA SER A 126 2.42 20.08 30.20
C SER A 126 2.41 19.30 31.52
N SER A 127 1.70 18.16 31.61
CA SER A 127 1.70 17.30 32.80
C SER A 127 2.64 16.11 32.60
N PRO A 128 3.63 15.87 33.49
CA PRO A 128 4.50 14.69 33.39
C PRO A 128 3.73 13.36 33.35
N ASP A 129 2.69 13.23 34.17
CA ASP A 129 1.88 12.01 34.25
C ASP A 129 1.05 11.78 32.98
N ARG A 130 0.38 12.83 32.47
CA ARG A 130 -0.41 12.72 31.24
C ARG A 130 0.47 12.50 30.01
N LYS A 131 1.65 13.14 29.97
CA LYS A 131 2.67 12.88 28.94
C LYS A 131 3.14 11.44 28.95
N LYS A 132 3.39 10.86 30.13
CA LYS A 132 3.74 9.44 30.28
C LYS A 132 2.60 8.55 29.77
N LEU A 133 1.35 8.87 30.11
CA LEU A 133 0.18 8.14 29.62
C LEU A 133 0.05 8.21 28.09
N PHE A 134 0.29 9.39 27.49
CA PHE A 134 0.31 9.58 26.04
C PHE A 134 1.36 8.75 25.32
N ILE A 135 2.60 8.74 25.82
CA ILE A 135 3.68 7.92 25.24
C ILE A 135 3.30 6.44 25.33
N ASN A 136 2.87 5.97 26.49
CA ASN A 136 2.51 4.56 26.70
C ASN A 136 1.30 4.14 25.86
N SER A 137 0.29 5.01 25.76
CA SER A 137 -0.90 4.77 24.95
C SER A 137 -0.55 4.73 23.46
N THR A 138 0.35 5.60 22.99
CA THR A 138 0.86 5.57 21.61
C THR A 138 1.56 4.23 21.30
N VAL A 139 2.48 3.79 22.16
CA VAL A 139 3.16 2.49 21.98
C VAL A 139 2.16 1.33 21.99
N SER A 140 1.23 1.33 22.94
CA SER A 140 0.20 0.29 23.04
C SER A 140 -0.72 0.28 21.82
N PHE A 141 -1.04 1.45 21.26
CA PHE A 141 -1.85 1.58 20.06
C PHE A 141 -1.15 0.96 18.85
N LEU A 142 0.13 1.29 18.62
CA LEU A 142 0.93 0.72 17.53
C LEU A 142 1.00 -0.81 17.63
N GLN A 143 1.20 -1.33 18.85
CA GLN A 143 1.24 -2.78 19.11
C GLN A 143 -0.14 -3.46 18.92
N THR A 144 -1.21 -2.83 19.39
CA THR A 144 -2.58 -3.38 19.33
C THR A 144 -3.05 -3.53 17.88
N TYR A 145 -2.74 -2.56 17.02
CA TYR A 145 -3.15 -2.57 15.63
C TYR A 145 -2.11 -3.14 14.67
N ASP A 146 -0.87 -3.40 15.16
CA ASP A 146 0.24 -3.91 14.36
C ASP A 146 0.49 -3.02 13.13
N ILE A 147 0.79 -1.74 13.40
CA ILE A 147 1.03 -0.70 12.39
C ILE A 147 2.44 -0.08 12.53
N ASP A 148 2.91 0.52 11.45
CA ASP A 148 4.32 0.88 11.23
C ASP A 148 4.75 2.22 11.85
N GLY A 149 3.81 3.04 12.34
CA GLY A 149 4.19 4.29 12.98
C GLY A 149 3.08 5.26 13.33
N VAL A 150 3.53 6.39 13.86
CA VAL A 150 2.78 7.59 14.26
C VAL A 150 3.39 8.80 13.54
#